data_AF-A0A5S3VYV0-F1
#
_entry.id   AF-A0A5S3VYV0-F1
#
_cell.length_a   1.000
_cell.length_b   1.000
_cell.length_c   1.000
_cell.angle_alpha   90.00
_cell.angle_beta   90.00
_cell.angle_gamma   90.00
#
_symmetry.space_group_name_H-M   'P 1'
#
loop_
_entity.id
_entity.type
_entity.pdbx_description
1 polymer ?
#
loop_
_entity_poly.entity_id
_entity_poly.type
_entity_poly.pdbx_seq_one_letter_code
_entity_poly.pdbx_strand_id
1 'polypeptide(L)'
;QEKQQAAEEVSEQEELQLEQEQQQIKELKARDTEVRTHEQAHAAVGGQYAGSPSYEYQRGPDGTNYAVGGEVPIDVGVINGDPQATIDKMQTVLAAALAPAEPSGADR
;
A
#
# COMPACT_ATOMS: atom_id res chain seq x y z
N GLN A 1 10.97 9.62 -48.77
CA GLN A 1 10.76 10.71 -47.80
C GLN A 1 9.62 10.35 -46.84
N GLU A 2 8.40 10.10 -47.29
CA GLU A 2 7.27 9.70 -46.40
C GLU A 2 7.56 8.46 -45.53
N LYS A 3 8.18 7.41 -46.09
CA LYS A 3 8.59 6.22 -45.31
C LYS A 3 9.65 6.47 -44.23
N GLN A 4 10.47 7.52 -44.37
CA GLN A 4 11.48 7.89 -43.38
C GLN A 4 10.86 8.72 -42.25
N GLN A 5 9.97 9.65 -42.60
CA GLN A 5 9.21 10.43 -41.62
C GLN A 5 8.30 9.54 -40.78
N ALA A 6 7.61 8.56 -41.39
CA ALA A 6 6.78 7.60 -40.66
C ALA A 6 7.60 6.67 -39.72
N ALA A 7 8.88 6.43 -40.01
CA ALA A 7 9.74 5.61 -39.15
C ALA A 7 10.32 6.42 -37.97
N GLU A 8 10.64 7.70 -38.19
CA GLU A 8 11.04 8.63 -37.13
C GLU A 8 9.87 8.89 -36.17
N GLU A 9 8.65 9.13 -36.67
CA GLU A 9 7.47 9.34 -35.83
C GLU A 9 7.13 8.13 -34.94
N VAL A 10 7.28 6.90 -35.45
CA VAL A 10 7.07 5.68 -34.66
C VAL A 10 8.14 5.52 -33.59
N SER A 11 9.42 5.82 -33.91
CA SER A 11 10.51 5.76 -32.94
C SER A 11 10.32 6.76 -31.79
N GLU A 12 9.89 7.98 -32.08
CA GLU A 12 9.62 9.01 -31.06
C GLU A 12 8.43 8.61 -30.17
N GLN A 13 7.38 7.99 -30.75
CA GLN A 13 6.23 7.48 -29.98
C GLN A 13 6.61 6.32 -29.06
N GLU A 14 7.45 5.39 -29.53
CA GLU A 14 7.96 4.28 -28.72
C GLU A 14 8.81 4.78 -27.54
N GLU A 15 9.66 5.78 -27.77
CA GLU A 15 10.50 6.37 -26.71
C GLU A 15 9.64 7.06 -25.64
N LEU A 16 8.66 7.87 -26.06
CA LEU A 16 7.70 8.51 -25.15
C LEU A 16 6.89 7.49 -24.33
N GLN A 17 6.49 6.38 -24.95
CA GLN A 17 5.75 5.33 -24.26
C GLN A 17 6.61 4.62 -23.21
N LEU A 18 7.87 4.33 -23.53
CA LEU A 18 8.83 3.76 -22.59
C LEU A 18 9.12 4.69 -21.40
N GLU A 19 9.18 6.00 -21.62
CA GLU A 19 9.33 6.98 -20.54
C GLU A 19 8.11 6.99 -19.61
N GLN A 20 6.89 6.95 -20.18
CA GLN A 20 5.65 6.89 -19.42
C GLN A 20 5.54 5.62 -18.58
N GLU A 21 5.88 4.46 -19.15
CA GLU A 21 5.88 3.18 -18.44
C GLU A 21 6.88 3.18 -17.28
N GLN A 22 8.08 3.72 -17.48
CA GLN A 22 9.08 3.83 -16.42
C GLN A 22 8.63 4.74 -15.28
N GLN A 23 8.01 5.87 -15.61
CA GLN A 23 7.45 6.78 -14.61
C GLN A 23 6.32 6.11 -13.81
N GLN A 24 5.43 5.38 -14.49
CA GLN A 24 4.37 4.63 -13.83
C GLN A 24 4.92 3.56 -12.89
N ILE A 25 5.92 2.79 -13.33
CA ILE A 25 6.59 1.78 -12.49
C ILE A 25 7.21 2.42 -11.25
N LYS A 26 7.83 3.59 -11.41
CA LYS A 26 8.44 4.33 -10.29
C LYS A 26 7.40 4.75 -9.26
N GLU A 27 6.25 5.25 -9.71
CA GLU A 27 5.13 5.63 -8.84
C GLU A 27 4.54 4.42 -8.12
N LEU A 28 4.34 3.30 -8.83
CA LEU A 28 3.84 2.05 -8.25
C LEU A 28 4.80 1.48 -7.20
N LYS A 29 6.11 1.55 -7.42
CA LYS A 29 7.14 1.13 -6.44
C LYS A 29 7.11 1.99 -5.18
N ALA A 30 6.96 3.30 -5.33
CA ALA A 30 6.86 4.21 -4.20
C ALA A 30 5.62 3.89 -3.36
N ARG A 31 4.46 3.74 -4.03
CA ARG A 31 3.19 3.39 -3.39
C ARG A 31 3.26 2.01 -2.70
N ASP A 32 3.83 0.99 -3.32
CA ASP A 32 4.01 -0.35 -2.71
C ASP A 32 4.83 -0.28 -1.42
N THR A 33 5.92 0.49 -1.44
CA THR A 33 6.77 0.67 -0.26
C THR A 33 6.02 1.39 0.86
N GLU A 34 5.30 2.46 0.53
CA GLU A 34 4.47 3.21 1.48
C GLU A 34 3.40 2.31 2.12
N VAL A 35 2.61 1.62 1.31
CA VAL A 35 1.53 0.73 1.77
C VAL A 35 2.07 -0.37 2.68
N ARG A 36 3.15 -1.06 2.27
CA ARG A 36 3.72 -2.13 3.09
C ARG A 36 4.24 -1.63 4.42
N THR A 37 4.91 -0.48 4.43
CA THR A 37 5.42 0.14 5.65
C THR A 37 4.27 0.56 6.56
N HIS A 38 3.20 1.09 5.99
CA HIS A 38 1.98 1.49 6.68
C HIS A 38 1.32 0.30 7.39
N GLU A 39 1.02 -0.78 6.65
CA GLU A 39 0.40 -1.96 7.23
C GLU A 39 1.33 -2.66 8.24
N GLN A 40 2.64 -2.66 7.99
CA GLN A 40 3.60 -3.22 8.94
C GLN A 40 3.60 -2.44 10.26
N ALA A 41 3.44 -1.11 10.22
CA ALA A 41 3.34 -0.30 11.43
C ALA A 41 2.08 -0.63 12.24
N HIS A 42 0.92 -0.76 11.58
CA HIS A 42 -0.32 -1.20 12.22
C HIS A 42 -0.15 -2.57 12.89
N ALA A 43 0.37 -3.55 12.17
CA ALA A 43 0.57 -4.90 12.69
C ALA A 43 1.58 -4.93 13.87
N ALA A 44 2.67 -4.18 13.76
CA ALA A 44 3.70 -4.13 14.79
C ALA A 44 3.18 -3.53 16.12
N VAL A 45 2.41 -2.44 16.05
CA VAL A 45 1.85 -1.80 17.25
C VAL A 45 0.67 -2.58 17.81
N GLY A 46 -0.20 -3.13 16.96
CA GLY A 46 -1.33 -3.96 17.41
C GLY A 46 -0.90 -5.30 18.00
N GLY A 47 0.29 -5.80 17.63
CA GLY A 47 0.91 -6.97 18.23
C GLY A 47 -0.02 -8.19 18.21
N GLN A 48 -0.27 -8.79 19.37
CA GLN A 48 -1.14 -9.97 19.50
C GLN A 48 -2.62 -9.70 19.17
N TYR A 49 -3.04 -8.43 19.15
CA TYR A 49 -4.41 -8.03 18.81
C TYR A 49 -4.54 -7.59 17.35
N ALA A 50 -3.45 -7.63 16.58
CA ALA A 50 -3.46 -7.43 15.14
C ALA A 50 -3.31 -8.76 14.39
N GLY A 51 -4.02 -8.91 13.28
CA GLY A 51 -3.81 -9.98 12.33
C GLY A 51 -2.67 -9.69 11.37
N SER A 52 -2.51 -10.57 10.38
CA SER A 52 -1.54 -10.36 9.31
C SER A 52 -2.01 -9.29 8.32
N PRO A 53 -1.10 -8.46 7.78
CA PRO A 53 -1.42 -7.52 6.72
C PRO A 53 -2.05 -8.20 5.50
N SER A 54 -3.05 -7.55 4.93
CA SER A 54 -3.63 -7.85 3.62
C SER A 54 -3.34 -6.70 2.67
N TYR A 55 -3.23 -6.99 1.37
CA TYR A 55 -2.86 -6.00 0.36
C TYR A 55 -3.77 -6.08 -0.86
N GLU A 56 -4.07 -4.91 -1.40
CA GLU A 56 -4.69 -4.74 -2.70
C GLU A 56 -3.61 -4.42 -3.73
N TYR A 57 -3.66 -5.08 -4.89
CA TYR A 57 -2.60 -5.03 -5.88
C TYR A 57 -3.04 -4.39 -7.19
N GLN A 58 -2.15 -3.61 -7.77
CA GLN A 58 -2.22 -3.16 -9.16
C GLN A 58 -1.08 -3.77 -9.97
N ARG A 59 -1.40 -4.28 -11.16
CA ARG A 59 -0.39 -4.80 -12.10
C ARG A 59 0.22 -3.64 -12.89
N GLY A 60 1.55 -3.52 -12.86
CA GLY A 60 2.31 -2.54 -13.64
C GLY A 60 2.53 -2.97 -15.09
N PRO A 61 3.02 -2.05 -15.96
CA PRO A 61 3.34 -2.36 -17.36
C PRO A 61 4.50 -3.37 -17.50
N ASP A 62 5.32 -3.51 -16.46
CA ASP A 62 6.35 -4.56 -16.33
C ASP A 62 5.79 -5.95 -15.96
N GLY A 63 4.49 -6.05 -15.71
CA GLY A 63 3.81 -7.28 -15.29
C GLY A 63 3.96 -7.62 -13.80
N THR A 64 4.60 -6.74 -13.01
CA THR A 64 4.74 -6.89 -11.55
C THR A 64 3.47 -6.42 -10.85
N ASN A 65 3.09 -7.07 -9.74
CA ASN A 65 2.00 -6.60 -8.89
C ASN A 65 2.56 -5.72 -7.76
N TYR A 66 2.04 -4.51 -7.64
CA TYR A 66 2.42 -3.51 -6.63
C TYR A 66 1.27 -3.29 -5.66
N ALA A 67 1.55 -3.28 -4.36
CA ALA A 67 0.54 -2.97 -3.35
C ALA A 67 0.13 -1.50 -3.47
N VAL A 68 -1.15 -1.25 -3.70
CA VAL A 68 -1.71 0.11 -3.81
C VAL A 68 -2.65 0.45 -2.67
N GLY A 69 -3.08 -0.56 -1.93
CA GLY A 69 -3.83 -0.47 -0.69
C GLY A 69 -3.52 -1.67 0.21
N GLY A 70 -3.93 -1.58 1.46
CA GLY A 70 -3.78 -2.65 2.43
C GLY A 70 -4.60 -2.40 3.68
N GLU A 71 -4.71 -3.43 4.50
CA GLU A 71 -5.34 -3.35 5.81
C GLU A 71 -4.73 -4.37 6.77
N VAL A 72 -4.79 -4.04 8.05
CA VAL A 72 -4.50 -4.95 9.15
C VAL A 72 -5.77 -5.12 9.99
N PRO A 73 -6.35 -6.33 10.07
CA PRO A 73 -7.50 -6.55 10.94
C PRO A 73 -7.07 -6.44 12.40
N ILE A 74 -7.82 -5.70 13.20
CA ILE A 74 -7.57 -5.51 14.64
C ILE A 74 -8.73 -6.12 15.43
N ASP A 75 -8.41 -6.92 16.43
CA ASP A 75 -9.39 -7.53 17.33
C ASP A 75 -9.89 -6.49 18.36
N VAL A 76 -11.12 -6.03 18.16
CA VAL A 76 -11.82 -5.07 19.04
C VAL A 76 -12.77 -5.74 20.04
N GLY A 77 -12.72 -7.07 20.17
CA GLY A 77 -13.56 -7.82 21.09
C GLY A 77 -13.22 -7.60 22.57
N VAL A 78 -14.23 -7.67 23.43
CA VAL A 78 -14.04 -7.60 24.90
C VAL A 78 -13.46 -8.90 25.46
N ILE A 79 -12.69 -8.80 26.54
CA ILE A 79 -12.24 -9.96 27.31
C ILE A 79 -13.29 -10.25 28.38
N ASN A 80 -14.05 -11.33 28.19
CA ASN A 80 -15.17 -11.68 29.07
C ASN A 80 -14.68 -11.95 30.50
N GLY A 81 -15.35 -11.34 31.48
CA GLY A 81 -15.04 -11.51 32.90
C GLY A 81 -13.86 -10.67 33.40
N ASP A 82 -13.20 -9.90 32.52
CA ASP A 82 -12.08 -9.03 32.91
C ASP A 82 -12.18 -7.64 32.22
N PRO A 83 -12.85 -6.68 32.88
CA PRO A 83 -12.95 -5.32 32.38
C PRO A 83 -11.60 -4.59 32.30
N GLN A 84 -10.65 -4.88 33.19
CA GLN A 84 -9.33 -4.23 33.17
C GLN A 84 -8.51 -4.71 31.99
N ALA A 85 -8.47 -6.03 31.75
CA ALA A 85 -7.82 -6.58 30.57
C ALA A 85 -8.44 -6.05 29.26
N THR A 86 -9.75 -5.81 29.25
CA THR A 86 -10.43 -5.18 28.10
C THR A 86 -9.93 -3.74 27.88
N ILE A 87 -9.77 -2.95 28.95
CA ILE A 87 -9.25 -1.57 28.84
C ILE A 87 -7.82 -1.58 28.29
N ASP A 88 -6.95 -2.43 28.84
CA ASP A 88 -5.55 -2.54 28.40
C ASP A 88 -5.45 -2.97 26.93
N LYS A 89 -6.28 -3.94 26.52
CA LYS A 89 -6.42 -4.34 25.11
C LYS A 89 -6.84 -3.16 24.23
N MET A 90 -7.89 -2.43 24.62
CA MET A 90 -8.40 -1.30 23.81
C MET A 90 -7.40 -0.15 23.70
N GLN A 91 -6.53 0.05 24.69
CA GLN A 91 -5.43 1.01 24.58
C GLN A 91 -4.42 0.61 23.49
N THR A 92 -4.11 -0.68 23.38
CA THR A 92 -3.23 -1.21 22.32
C THR A 92 -3.89 -1.09 20.95
N VAL A 93 -5.18 -1.42 20.85
CA VAL A 93 -6.00 -1.24 19.63
C VAL A 93 -5.98 0.22 19.18
N LEU A 94 -6.21 1.16 20.10
CA LEU A 94 -6.17 2.60 19.80
C LEU A 94 -4.78 3.04 19.32
N ALA A 95 -3.72 2.59 19.99
CA ALA A 95 -2.35 2.90 19.58
C ALA A 95 -2.05 2.35 18.18
N ALA A 96 -2.53 1.14 17.85
CA ALA A 96 -2.35 0.53 16.54
C ALA A 96 -3.05 1.33 15.44
N ALA A 97 -4.28 1.79 15.68
CA ALA A 97 -5.02 2.64 14.74
C ALA A 97 -4.34 3.99 14.47
N LEU A 98 -3.55 4.49 15.43
CA LEU A 98 -2.83 5.76 15.34
C LEU A 98 -1.35 5.60 14.93
N ALA A 99 -0.89 4.37 14.68
CA ALA A 99 0.54 4.07 14.51
C ALA A 99 1.19 4.67 13.24
N PRO A 100 0.55 4.70 12.06
CA PRO A 100 1.17 5.27 10.87
C PRO A 100 1.22 6.80 10.96
N ALA A 101 2.38 7.38 10.63
CA ALA A 101 2.59 8.83 10.67
C ALA A 101 1.90 9.59 9.51
N GLU A 102 1.53 8.89 8.45
CA GLU A 102 0.80 9.44 7.31
C GLU A 102 -0.57 8.77 7.20
N PRO A 103 -1.64 9.54 6.92
CA PRO A 103 -2.96 8.98 6.68
C PRO A 103 -2.89 7.98 5.52
N SER A 104 -3.58 6.85 5.71
CA SER A 104 -3.68 5.80 4.70
C SER A 104 -4.38 6.31 3.43
N GLY A 105 -4.26 5.57 2.33
CA GLY A 105 -5.14 5.77 1.18
C GLY A 105 -6.62 5.57 1.52
N ALA A 106 -6.93 4.83 2.60
CA ALA A 106 -8.28 4.62 3.11
C ALA A 106 -8.83 5.80 3.93
N ASP A 107 -7.97 6.77 4.32
CA ASP A 107 -8.36 8.00 5.03
C ASP A 107 -8.75 9.15 4.08
N ARG A 108 -8.70 8.97 2.75
CA ARG A 108 -9.07 9.98 1.75
C ARG A 108 -10.32 9.61 0.96
#